data_AF-A0A4U7DP29-F1
#
_entry.id   AF-A0A4U7DP29-F1
#
_cell.length_a   1.000
_cell.length_b   1.000
_cell.length_c   1.000
_cell.angle_alpha   90.00
_cell.angle_beta   90.00
_cell.angle_gamma   90.00
#
_symmetry.space_group_name_H-M   'P 1'
#
loop_
_entity.id
_entity.type
_entity.pdbx_description
1 polymer ?
#
loop_
_entity_poly.entity_id
_entity_poly.type
_entity_poly.pdbx_seq_one_letter_code
_entity_poly.pdbx_strand_id
1 'polypeptide(L)'
;MTENTFPAAYRQEYPSLARVFDESAVVNDSVFTTYLQAKRDERLLITLVEDIFRLLEYSLIPVDSWHDEFDIVIRKGDSTYPIYVTQEGKPSLTALQELTAANTSSTVPHSILVSAAVPTSERTKRVANHDGVRVIDCDELRELVQGAITRLSEPAPSPEPEKRKSSTNSIKTGTKVDHQEGASPQSQVKNHEVPDGVDNPSAPDSTATEKTQLTDSSTSDQPTEIEPDVSESSSFVRSVKSIEDTSQHSSPVMLKISEHLMEDSRRHVFRAKTVDGEPVQLDVWDRHLGEFDWEPDTWYLFEALRGQHWTVDGEAGVTVSTTPHVTVTQRDSLPDSDVTT
;
A
#
# COMPACT_ATOMS: atom_id res chain seq x y z
N MET A 1 39.89 -3.94 4.45
CA MET A 1 38.43 -3.89 4.63
C MET A 1 38.21 -3.57 6.09
N THR A 2 37.49 -2.49 6.41
CA THR A 2 36.99 -2.28 7.77
C THR A 2 35.84 -3.25 7.98
N GLU A 3 35.92 -4.09 9.02
CA GLU A 3 34.77 -4.88 9.44
C GLU A 3 33.72 -3.89 9.97
N ASN A 4 32.61 -3.75 9.23
CA ASN A 4 31.43 -3.09 9.78
C ASN A 4 31.10 -3.81 11.09
N THR A 5 30.98 -3.04 12.17
CA THR A 5 30.79 -3.57 13.51
C THR A 5 29.73 -2.72 14.18
N PHE A 6 28.60 -3.31 14.56
CA PHE A 6 27.56 -2.60 15.28
C PHE A 6 28.09 -2.12 16.64
N PRO A 7 28.12 -0.80 16.94
CA PRO A 7 28.79 -0.30 18.12
C PRO A 7 28.18 -0.82 19.43
N ALA A 8 29.04 -1.20 20.37
CA ALA A 8 28.63 -1.83 21.62
C ALA A 8 27.68 -0.98 22.49
N ALA A 9 27.76 0.36 22.38
CA ALA A 9 26.83 1.28 23.05
C ALA A 9 25.39 1.08 22.53
N TYR A 10 25.22 1.07 21.20
CA TYR A 10 23.91 0.94 20.57
C TYR A 10 23.32 -0.48 20.69
N ARG A 11 24.13 -1.52 20.95
CA ARG A 11 23.62 -2.89 21.19
C ARG A 11 22.67 -3.00 22.39
N GLN A 12 22.79 -2.11 23.39
CA GLN A 12 21.87 -2.07 24.53
C GLN A 12 20.65 -1.19 24.28
N GLU A 13 20.77 -0.18 23.42
CA GLU A 13 19.73 0.81 23.12
C GLU A 13 18.77 0.37 22.00
N TYR A 14 19.30 -0.43 21.05
CA TYR A 14 18.59 -0.97 19.89
C TYR A 14 18.88 -2.49 19.71
N PRO A 15 18.43 -3.34 20.66
CA PRO A 15 18.77 -4.76 20.67
C PRO A 15 18.24 -5.52 19.45
N SER A 16 17.13 -5.10 18.84
CA SER A 16 16.58 -5.76 17.66
C SER A 16 17.38 -5.41 16.40
N LEU A 17 17.81 -4.16 16.25
CA LEU A 17 18.71 -3.76 15.15
C LEU A 17 20.07 -4.46 15.26
N ALA A 18 20.62 -4.58 16.47
CA ALA A 18 21.86 -5.33 16.72
C ALA A 18 21.71 -6.81 16.33
N ARG A 19 20.57 -7.43 16.65
CA ARG A 19 20.28 -8.83 16.28
C ARG A 19 20.15 -9.02 14.77
N VAL A 20 19.45 -8.13 14.07
CA VAL A 20 19.35 -8.15 12.61
C VAL A 20 20.74 -8.06 11.96
N PHE A 21 21.61 -7.21 12.51
CA PHE A 21 22.99 -7.07 12.06
C PHE A 21 23.80 -8.35 12.29
N ASP A 22 23.77 -8.90 13.51
CA ASP A 22 24.53 -10.10 13.89
C ASP A 22 24.05 -11.36 13.12
N GLU A 23 22.74 -11.48 12.84
CA GLU A 23 22.16 -12.54 11.99
C GLU A 23 22.29 -12.24 10.48
N SER A 24 22.88 -11.11 10.07
CA SER A 24 23.03 -10.65 8.66
C SER A 24 21.72 -10.64 7.86
N ALA A 25 20.60 -10.34 8.51
CA ALA A 25 19.29 -10.60 7.94
C ALA A 25 18.86 -9.61 6.82
N VAL A 26 19.49 -8.44 6.71
CA VAL A 26 19.16 -7.41 5.69
C VAL A 26 19.79 -7.63 4.30
N VAL A 27 20.56 -8.71 4.10
CA VAL A 27 21.35 -8.96 2.88
C VAL A 27 20.50 -9.06 1.60
N ASN A 28 19.28 -9.61 1.68
CA ASN A 28 18.29 -9.62 0.61
C ASN A 28 16.88 -9.87 1.17
N ASP A 29 15.86 -9.66 0.34
CA ASP A 29 14.44 -9.73 0.74
C ASP A 29 14.03 -11.12 1.24
N SER A 30 14.57 -12.19 0.63
CA SER A 30 14.26 -13.58 1.02
C SER A 30 14.81 -13.91 2.41
N VAL A 31 16.05 -13.50 2.71
CA VAL A 31 16.66 -13.70 4.03
C VAL A 31 15.94 -12.86 5.09
N PHE A 32 15.59 -11.61 4.78
CA PHE A 32 14.90 -10.71 5.71
C PHE A 32 13.48 -11.20 6.04
N THR A 33 12.72 -11.56 5.01
CA THR A 33 11.38 -12.16 5.15
C THR A 33 11.45 -13.46 5.97
N THR A 34 12.44 -14.31 5.69
CA THR A 34 12.66 -15.55 6.47
C THR A 34 13.01 -15.22 7.93
N TYR A 35 13.86 -14.23 8.21
CA TYR A 35 14.22 -13.85 9.57
C TYR A 35 13.00 -13.39 10.39
N LEU A 36 12.12 -12.59 9.80
CA LEU A 36 10.90 -12.11 10.47
C LEU A 36 9.87 -13.24 10.68
N GLN A 37 9.71 -14.15 9.70
CA GLN A 37 8.70 -15.22 9.75
C GLN A 37 9.14 -16.47 10.53
N ALA A 38 10.43 -16.81 10.53
CA ALA A 38 10.92 -18.12 11.01
C ALA A 38 10.72 -18.37 12.51
N LYS A 39 10.43 -17.33 13.30
CA LYS A 39 10.27 -17.43 14.76
C LYS A 39 8.80 -17.35 15.22
N ARG A 40 7.87 -16.94 14.33
CA ARG A 40 6.48 -16.56 14.67
C ARG A 40 6.39 -15.72 15.95
N ASP A 41 7.36 -14.83 16.12
CA ASP A 41 7.56 -14.05 17.34
C ASP A 41 7.17 -12.60 17.04
N GLU A 42 5.89 -12.28 17.23
CA GLU A 42 5.35 -10.93 16.97
C GLU A 42 6.12 -9.85 17.76
N ARG A 43 6.61 -10.20 18.96
CA ARG A 43 7.45 -9.30 19.78
C ARG A 43 8.75 -8.92 19.09
N LEU A 44 9.35 -9.81 18.28
CA LEU A 44 10.55 -9.48 17.51
C LEU A 44 10.26 -8.36 16.51
N LEU A 45 9.13 -8.43 15.81
CA LEU A 45 8.71 -7.42 14.84
C LEU A 45 8.31 -6.12 15.52
N ILE A 46 7.55 -6.19 16.63
CA ILE A 46 7.18 -5.03 17.46
C ILE A 46 8.43 -4.30 17.95
N THR A 47 9.36 -4.98 18.65
CA THR A 47 10.58 -4.35 19.18
C THR A 47 11.50 -3.83 18.06
N LEU A 48 11.51 -4.47 16.89
CA LEU A 48 12.24 -3.96 15.73
C LEU A 48 11.65 -2.63 15.21
N VAL A 49 10.32 -2.55 15.10
CA VAL A 49 9.61 -1.33 14.71
C VAL A 49 9.81 -0.21 15.74
N GLU A 50 9.74 -0.53 17.04
CA GLU A 50 10.06 0.41 18.12
C GLU A 50 11.49 0.98 18.01
N ASP A 51 12.49 0.11 17.80
CA ASP A 51 13.90 0.51 17.67
C ASP A 51 14.11 1.47 16.48
N ILE A 52 13.47 1.19 15.34
CA ILE A 52 13.50 2.07 14.15
C ILE A 52 12.88 3.44 14.48
N PHE A 53 11.67 3.48 15.02
CA PHE A 53 10.98 4.75 15.27
C PHE A 53 11.65 5.56 16.39
N ARG A 54 12.22 4.91 17.41
CA ARG A 54 13.06 5.57 18.44
C ARG A 54 14.29 6.23 17.80
N LEU A 55 14.98 5.54 16.88
CA LEU A 55 16.11 6.10 16.12
C LEU A 55 15.69 7.23 15.16
N LEU A 56 14.43 7.27 14.73
CA LEU A 56 13.84 8.36 13.95
C LEU A 56 13.28 9.50 14.81
N GLU A 57 13.67 9.57 16.08
CA GLU A 57 13.28 10.60 17.07
C GLU A 57 11.78 10.63 17.39
N TYR A 58 11.07 9.51 17.24
CA TYR A 58 9.71 9.36 17.75
C TYR A 58 9.73 8.92 19.22
N SER A 59 8.78 9.42 19.99
CA SER A 59 8.56 8.98 21.38
C SER A 59 7.53 7.84 21.40
N LEU A 60 7.84 6.74 22.10
CA LEU A 60 6.89 5.67 22.39
C LEU A 60 5.92 6.11 23.48
N ILE A 61 4.61 5.93 23.25
CA ILE A 61 3.55 6.16 24.22
C ILE A 61 3.15 4.80 24.81
N PRO A 62 3.03 4.65 26.15
CA PRO A 62 2.49 3.43 26.75
C PRO A 62 1.09 3.11 26.21
N VAL A 63 0.92 1.89 25.69
CA VAL A 63 -0.32 1.45 25.03
C VAL A 63 -1.53 1.60 25.95
N ASP A 64 -1.39 1.45 27.28
CA ASP A 64 -2.40 1.66 28.33
C ASP A 64 -3.24 2.96 28.22
N SER A 65 -2.81 3.95 27.43
CA SER A 65 -3.53 5.21 27.18
C SER A 65 -4.43 5.20 25.94
N TRP A 66 -4.37 4.12 25.15
CA TRP A 66 -5.17 3.80 23.97
C TRP A 66 -5.78 2.42 24.22
N HIS A 67 -6.80 2.02 23.45
CA HIS A 67 -7.40 0.69 23.63
C HIS A 67 -6.42 -0.42 23.21
N ASP A 68 -6.63 -1.66 23.66
CA ASP A 68 -5.77 -2.85 23.39
C ASP A 68 -5.73 -3.28 21.88
N GLU A 69 -6.05 -2.35 20.98
CA GLU A 69 -6.27 -2.49 19.53
C GLU A 69 -4.97 -2.23 18.73
N PHE A 70 -3.95 -1.60 19.33
CA PHE A 70 -2.69 -1.21 18.67
C PHE A 70 -1.46 -1.78 19.37
N ASP A 71 -0.54 -2.36 18.59
CA ASP A 71 0.71 -2.92 19.11
C ASP A 71 1.68 -1.85 19.61
N ILE A 72 1.72 -0.70 18.94
CA ILE A 72 2.63 0.41 19.24
C ILE A 72 1.90 1.73 19.00
N VAL A 73 2.10 2.71 19.88
CA VAL A 73 1.68 4.10 19.64
C VAL A 73 2.89 5.01 19.72
N ILE A 74 3.19 5.74 18.63
CA ILE A 74 4.32 6.68 18.57
C ILE A 74 3.87 8.13 18.48
N ARG A 75 4.71 9.07 18.89
CA ARG A 75 4.46 10.53 18.78
C ARG A 75 5.66 11.28 18.21
N LYS A 76 5.36 12.29 17.39
CA LYS A 76 6.32 13.30 16.90
C LYS A 76 5.67 14.68 16.91
N GLY A 77 6.23 15.59 17.70
CA GLY A 77 5.56 16.84 18.06
C GLY A 77 4.20 16.56 18.70
N ASP A 78 3.15 17.22 18.21
CA ASP A 78 1.77 17.05 18.70
C ASP A 78 1.01 15.90 17.99
N SER A 79 1.62 15.28 16.96
CA SER A 79 1.01 14.18 16.19
C SER A 79 1.29 12.82 16.80
N THR A 80 0.26 11.99 16.90
CA THR A 80 0.29 10.60 17.39
C THR A 80 -0.03 9.65 16.24
N TYR A 81 0.66 8.53 16.15
CA TYR A 81 0.52 7.55 15.08
C TYR A 81 0.34 6.17 15.72
N PRO A 82 -0.88 5.61 15.73
CA PRO A 82 -1.11 4.21 16.08
C PRO A 82 -0.50 3.30 15.03
N ILE A 83 0.07 2.18 15.47
CA ILE A 83 0.70 1.18 14.61
C ILE A 83 0.12 -0.19 14.93
N TYR A 84 -0.32 -0.89 13.89
CA TYR A 84 -0.62 -2.32 13.92
C TYR A 84 0.47 -3.09 13.17
N VAL A 85 0.82 -4.26 13.68
CA VAL A 85 1.96 -5.06 13.24
C VAL A 85 1.49 -6.47 12.90
N THR A 86 1.71 -6.91 11.65
CA THR A 86 1.30 -8.25 11.20
C THR A 86 2.43 -9.03 10.53
N GLN A 87 2.48 -10.34 10.81
CA GLN A 87 3.30 -11.30 10.06
C GLN A 87 2.56 -11.90 8.86
N GLU A 88 1.22 -11.87 8.89
CA GLU A 88 0.36 -12.36 7.81
C GLU A 88 0.04 -11.19 6.86
N GLY A 89 0.29 -11.37 5.56
CA GLY A 89 0.41 -10.26 4.60
C GLY A 89 -0.89 -9.50 4.27
N LYS A 90 -2.01 -10.02 4.76
CA LYS A 90 -3.31 -9.36 4.71
C LYS A 90 -3.68 -9.04 6.17
N PRO A 91 -3.78 -7.76 6.57
CA PRO A 91 -4.30 -7.40 7.89
C PRO A 91 -5.74 -7.91 8.03
N SER A 92 -6.18 -8.16 9.27
CA SER A 92 -7.59 -8.48 9.51
C SER A 92 -8.48 -7.28 9.14
N LEU A 93 -9.72 -7.55 8.73
CA LEU A 93 -10.69 -6.49 8.45
C LEU A 93 -10.89 -5.59 9.68
N THR A 94 -10.89 -6.20 10.87
CA THR A 94 -10.97 -5.51 12.17
C THR A 94 -9.81 -4.54 12.37
N ALA A 95 -8.57 -4.97 12.19
CA ALA A 95 -7.39 -4.11 12.36
C ALA A 95 -7.39 -2.93 11.37
N LEU A 96 -7.83 -3.14 10.12
CA LEU A 96 -8.00 -2.03 9.16
C LEU A 96 -9.08 -1.05 9.62
N GLN A 97 -10.19 -1.53 10.17
CA GLN A 97 -11.26 -0.67 10.70
C GLN A 97 -10.79 0.13 11.92
N GLU A 98 -10.03 -0.46 12.84
CA GLU A 98 -9.47 0.19 14.03
C GLU A 98 -8.44 1.27 13.65
N LEU A 99 -7.49 0.94 12.76
CA LEU A 99 -6.52 1.90 12.20
C LEU A 99 -7.21 3.09 11.50
N THR A 100 -8.29 2.83 10.76
CA THR A 100 -9.07 3.86 10.06
C THR A 100 -9.89 4.70 11.05
N ALA A 101 -10.46 4.08 12.08
CA ALA A 101 -11.23 4.77 13.12
C ALA A 101 -10.36 5.74 13.94
N ALA A 102 -9.11 5.40 14.22
CA ALA A 102 -8.18 6.26 14.94
C ALA A 102 -7.89 7.60 14.22
N ASN A 103 -7.95 7.62 12.88
CA ASN A 103 -7.79 8.83 12.05
C ASN A 103 -8.89 9.89 12.26
N THR A 104 -9.96 9.56 13.00
CA THR A 104 -11.00 10.55 13.37
C THR A 104 -10.52 11.54 14.45
N SER A 105 -9.44 11.23 15.18
CA SER A 105 -8.84 12.14 16.14
C SER A 105 -7.99 13.20 15.44
N SER A 106 -8.16 14.49 15.79
CA SER A 106 -7.37 15.59 15.23
C SER A 106 -5.87 15.52 15.56
N THR A 107 -5.47 14.66 16.50
CA THR A 107 -4.06 14.39 16.82
C THR A 107 -3.46 13.22 16.03
N VAL A 108 -4.26 12.48 15.23
CA VAL A 108 -3.83 11.34 14.42
C VAL A 108 -3.94 11.72 12.94
N PRO A 109 -2.84 12.16 12.29
CA PRO A 109 -2.88 12.54 10.87
C PRO A 109 -2.93 11.31 9.95
N HIS A 110 -2.46 10.15 10.42
CA HIS A 110 -2.61 8.83 9.82
C HIS A 110 -2.18 7.75 10.84
N SER A 111 -2.75 6.56 10.70
CA SER A 111 -2.27 5.34 11.37
C SER A 111 -1.27 4.59 10.48
N ILE A 112 -0.58 3.59 11.01
CA ILE A 112 0.46 2.83 10.29
C ILE A 112 0.15 1.33 10.38
N LEU A 113 0.26 0.63 9.25
CA LEU A 113 0.26 -0.83 9.17
C LEU A 113 1.67 -1.30 8.80
N VAL A 114 2.29 -2.14 9.61
CA VAL A 114 3.57 -2.79 9.29
C VAL A 114 3.34 -4.26 8.98
N SER A 115 3.80 -4.73 7.81
CA SER A 115 3.69 -6.12 7.39
C SER A 115 5.06 -6.77 7.15
N ALA A 116 5.29 -7.94 7.76
CA ALA A 116 6.48 -8.77 7.53
C ALA A 116 6.27 -9.91 6.52
N ALA A 117 5.20 -9.83 5.73
CA ALA A 117 4.91 -10.79 4.68
C ALA A 117 5.57 -10.42 3.34
N VAL A 118 5.36 -11.28 2.33
CA VAL A 118 5.65 -10.97 0.92
C VAL A 118 5.06 -9.58 0.57
N PRO A 119 5.77 -8.74 -0.23
CA PRO A 119 5.42 -7.34 -0.45
C PRO A 119 3.93 -7.11 -0.68
N THR A 120 3.35 -6.26 0.16
CA THR A 120 1.93 -5.91 0.09
C THR A 120 1.62 -5.29 -1.26
N SER A 121 0.58 -5.75 -1.94
CA SER A 121 0.28 -5.28 -3.30
C SER A 121 0.17 -3.74 -3.34
N GLU A 122 0.65 -3.12 -4.42
CA GLU A 122 0.56 -1.66 -4.60
C GLU A 122 -0.89 -1.17 -4.56
N ARG A 123 -1.87 -2.03 -4.88
CA ARG A 123 -3.30 -1.76 -4.68
C ARG A 123 -3.63 -1.66 -3.19
N THR A 124 -3.30 -2.68 -2.39
CA THR A 124 -3.55 -2.70 -0.94
C THR A 124 -2.87 -1.52 -0.25
N LYS A 125 -1.63 -1.17 -0.64
CA LYS A 125 -0.96 0.07 -0.18
C LYS A 125 -1.77 1.32 -0.54
N ARG A 126 -2.21 1.48 -1.79
CA ARG A 126 -3.00 2.66 -2.23
C ARG A 126 -4.35 2.78 -1.54
N VAL A 127 -5.06 1.66 -1.35
CA VAL A 127 -6.36 1.63 -0.66
C VAL A 127 -6.18 2.03 0.80
N ALA A 128 -5.28 1.36 1.53
CA ALA A 128 -4.99 1.72 2.92
C ALA A 128 -4.50 3.18 3.04
N ASN A 129 -3.59 3.64 2.17
CA ASN A 129 -3.10 5.03 2.16
C ASN A 129 -4.24 6.04 1.90
N HIS A 130 -5.24 5.70 1.08
CA HIS A 130 -6.41 6.54 0.82
C HIS A 130 -7.30 6.68 2.07
N ASP A 131 -7.41 5.60 2.87
CA ASP A 131 -8.20 5.57 4.10
C ASP A 131 -7.42 6.11 5.32
N GLY A 132 -6.25 6.72 5.08
CA GLY A 132 -5.38 7.32 6.09
C GLY A 132 -4.52 6.29 6.86
N VAL A 133 -4.29 5.12 6.29
CA VAL A 133 -3.46 4.05 6.88
C VAL A 133 -2.19 3.87 6.05
N ARG A 134 -1.05 4.35 6.57
CA ARG A 134 0.26 4.22 5.92
C ARG A 134 0.74 2.77 5.99
N VAL A 135 0.91 2.12 4.84
CA VAL A 135 1.47 0.75 4.80
C VAL A 135 2.99 0.78 4.68
N ILE A 136 3.66 0.04 5.57
CA ILE A 136 5.07 -0.33 5.50
C ILE A 136 5.10 -1.85 5.24
N ASP A 137 5.54 -2.26 4.06
CA ASP A 137 5.71 -3.68 3.74
C ASP A 137 7.13 -4.17 4.12
N CYS A 138 7.41 -5.46 3.88
CA CYS A 138 8.68 -6.06 4.24
C CYS A 138 9.88 -5.41 3.51
N ASP A 139 9.68 -4.94 2.28
CA ASP A 139 10.69 -4.26 1.49
C ASP A 139 11.01 -2.87 2.07
N GLU A 140 10.00 -2.02 2.32
CA GLU A 140 10.23 -0.72 2.98
C GLU A 140 10.81 -0.91 4.39
N LEU A 141 10.32 -1.89 5.15
CA LEU A 141 10.86 -2.23 6.47
C LEU A 141 12.35 -2.64 6.37
N ARG A 142 12.74 -3.42 5.36
CA ARG A 142 14.14 -3.78 5.13
C ARG A 142 15.00 -2.56 4.84
N GLU A 143 14.52 -1.63 4.01
CA GLU A 143 15.23 -0.38 3.72
C GLU A 143 15.38 0.51 4.96
N LEU A 144 14.34 0.64 5.77
CA LEU A 144 14.37 1.37 7.04
C LEU A 144 15.37 0.76 8.02
N VAL A 145 15.39 -0.57 8.17
CA VAL A 145 16.33 -1.29 9.03
C VAL A 145 17.76 -1.21 8.52
N GLN A 146 17.98 -1.34 7.20
CA GLN A 146 19.30 -1.17 6.60
C GLN A 146 19.82 0.26 6.77
N GLY A 147 18.96 1.27 6.59
CA GLY A 147 19.29 2.68 6.85
C GLY A 147 19.61 2.95 8.32
N ALA A 148 18.85 2.35 9.25
CA ALA A 148 19.09 2.43 10.68
C ALA A 148 20.45 1.82 11.07
N ILE A 149 20.73 0.60 10.61
CA ILE A 149 22.02 -0.08 10.80
C ILE A 149 23.18 0.76 10.25
N THR A 150 23.05 1.31 9.04
CA THR A 150 24.09 2.15 8.43
C THR A 150 24.37 3.40 9.28
N ARG A 151 23.34 4.14 9.71
CA ARG A 151 23.49 5.32 10.58
C ARG A 151 24.18 5.00 11.91
N LEU A 152 23.80 3.88 12.53
CA LEU A 152 24.41 3.42 13.79
C LEU A 152 25.85 2.89 13.60
N SER A 153 26.22 2.47 12.39
CA SER A 153 27.56 1.97 12.05
C SER A 153 28.51 3.06 11.55
N GLU A 154 28.01 4.26 11.22
CA GLU A 154 28.86 5.38 10.83
C GLU A 154 29.73 5.83 12.02
N PRO A 155 31.06 5.97 11.83
CA PRO A 155 31.92 6.49 12.88
C PRO A 155 31.52 7.93 13.18
N ALA A 156 31.16 8.20 14.44
CA ALA A 156 30.77 9.54 14.87
C ALA A 156 31.79 10.58 14.39
N PRO A 157 31.36 11.71 13.79
CA PRO A 157 32.27 12.69 13.22
C PRO A 157 33.25 13.14 14.28
N SER A 158 34.53 12.89 14.03
CA SER A 158 35.61 13.25 14.96
C SER A 158 35.48 14.74 15.27
N PRO A 159 35.38 15.16 16.55
CA PRO A 159 35.28 16.57 16.87
C PRO A 159 36.49 17.28 16.29
N GLU A 160 36.26 18.26 15.40
CA GLU A 160 37.34 19.06 14.84
C GLU A 160 38.21 19.57 16.00
N PRO A 161 39.54 19.37 15.96
CA PRO A 161 40.39 19.83 17.04
C PRO A 161 40.27 21.34 17.12
N GLU A 162 39.68 21.84 18.20
CA GLU A 162 39.53 23.27 18.47
C GLU A 162 40.85 23.96 18.16
N LYS A 163 40.83 24.84 17.14
CA LYS A 163 41.98 25.69 16.85
C LYS A 163 42.21 26.58 18.06
N ARG A 164 43.10 26.12 18.95
CA ARG A 164 43.61 26.86 20.10
C ARG A 164 44.03 28.26 19.63
N LYS A 165 43.15 29.23 19.82
CA LYS A 165 43.50 30.65 19.76
C LYS A 165 44.33 30.93 21.01
N SER A 166 45.62 30.62 20.93
CA SER A 166 46.59 30.97 21.97
C SER A 166 46.58 32.48 22.15
N SER A 167 45.95 32.93 23.24
CA SER A 167 45.96 34.33 23.66
C SER A 167 47.37 34.71 24.10
N THR A 168 48.11 35.40 23.22
CA THR A 168 49.33 36.11 23.61
C THR A 168 49.06 37.60 23.55
N ASN A 169 48.88 38.23 24.71
CA ASN A 169 48.69 39.68 24.82
C ASN A 169 49.90 40.43 24.26
N SER A 170 49.65 41.48 23.47
CA SER A 170 50.61 42.56 23.21
C SER A 170 49.88 43.88 23.20
N ILE A 171 50.15 44.69 24.22
CA ILE A 171 49.56 46.02 24.42
C ILE A 171 50.30 47.03 23.52
N LYS A 172 49.57 47.80 22.71
CA LYS A 172 49.94 49.20 22.41
C LYS A 172 48.82 50.05 21.77
N THR A 173 48.29 50.96 22.59
CA THR A 173 48.00 52.40 22.29
C THR A 173 47.42 52.82 20.93
N GLY A 174 46.24 53.47 20.95
CA GLY A 174 45.83 54.40 19.87
C GLY A 174 44.35 54.79 19.81
N THR A 175 43.96 55.86 20.53
CA THR A 175 43.30 57.09 19.99
C THR A 175 42.59 56.98 18.62
N LYS A 176 41.36 57.45 18.33
CA LYS A 176 40.26 58.20 19.01
C LYS A 176 39.17 58.48 17.93
N VAL A 177 37.92 58.82 18.31
CA VAL A 177 36.82 59.40 17.46
C VAL A 177 36.32 58.56 16.25
N ASP A 178 35.08 58.68 15.75
CA ASP A 178 33.95 59.60 16.08
C ASP A 178 32.55 58.97 15.85
N HIS A 179 31.52 59.68 16.32
CA HIS A 179 30.11 59.83 15.86
C HIS A 179 29.72 59.25 14.46
N GLN A 180 28.48 58.86 14.11
CA GLN A 180 27.10 59.19 14.57
C GLN A 180 26.11 58.08 14.08
N GLU A 181 24.97 57.77 14.73
CA GLU A 181 23.59 58.31 14.48
C GLU A 181 23.10 58.17 13.02
N GLY A 182 21.91 57.64 12.69
CA GLY A 182 20.80 57.11 13.51
C GLY A 182 19.58 56.71 12.64
N ALA A 183 18.39 56.64 13.25
CA ALA A 183 17.04 56.64 12.64
C ALA A 183 16.57 55.46 11.73
N SER A 184 15.68 54.63 12.30
CA SER A 184 14.37 54.32 11.69
C SER A 184 13.42 55.54 11.89
N PRO A 185 12.24 55.71 11.22
CA PRO A 185 11.33 54.64 10.77
C PRO A 185 10.43 54.90 9.51
N GLN A 186 9.57 53.90 9.25
CA GLN A 186 8.15 54.00 8.83
C GLN A 186 7.68 54.20 7.37
N SER A 187 6.68 53.37 7.05
CA SER A 187 5.47 53.65 6.26
C SER A 187 5.53 53.72 4.72
N GLN A 188 4.74 52.86 4.06
CA GLN A 188 3.48 53.33 3.44
C GLN A 188 2.47 52.19 3.17
N VAL A 189 1.21 52.47 3.54
CA VAL A 189 0.00 51.73 3.14
C VAL A 189 -0.54 52.37 1.86
N LYS A 190 -1.20 51.61 0.98
CA LYS A 190 -2.10 52.18 -0.03
C LYS A 190 -3.36 51.33 -0.22
N ASN A 191 -4.52 51.97 -0.06
CA ASN A 191 -5.87 51.44 -0.27
C ASN A 191 -6.51 52.08 -1.52
N HIS A 192 -7.72 51.60 -1.86
CA HIS A 192 -8.64 52.03 -2.93
C HIS A 192 -8.28 51.50 -4.34
N GLU A 193 -9.25 51.13 -5.20
CA GLU A 193 -10.73 51.27 -5.13
C GLU A 193 -11.47 50.13 -5.87
N VAL A 194 -12.78 50.02 -5.62
CA VAL A 194 -13.74 49.10 -6.29
C VAL A 194 -14.35 49.81 -7.52
N PRO A 195 -14.97 49.08 -8.47
CA PRO A 195 -16.34 49.45 -8.82
C PRO A 195 -17.33 48.27 -8.92
N ASP A 196 -18.58 48.55 -8.53
CA ASP A 196 -19.75 47.68 -8.65
C ASP A 196 -20.12 47.37 -10.12
N GLY A 197 -20.90 46.31 -10.36
CA GLY A 197 -21.33 45.95 -11.72
C GLY A 197 -22.24 44.72 -11.88
N VAL A 198 -23.34 44.69 -11.12
CA VAL A 198 -24.59 43.91 -11.31
C VAL A 198 -24.77 43.17 -12.66
N ASP A 199 -25.01 41.85 -12.64
CA ASP A 199 -26.32 41.27 -13.04
C ASP A 199 -26.41 39.73 -12.89
N ASN A 200 -27.53 39.28 -12.33
CA ASN A 200 -27.96 37.88 -12.27
C ASN A 200 -29.48 37.86 -12.50
N PRO A 201 -29.95 37.23 -13.59
CA PRO A 201 -30.96 36.17 -13.42
C PRO A 201 -30.72 35.02 -14.45
N SER A 202 -31.36 33.85 -14.40
CA SER A 202 -32.61 33.42 -13.76
C SER A 202 -32.57 31.93 -13.42
N ALA A 203 -33.33 31.52 -12.40
CA ALA A 203 -33.90 30.17 -12.38
C ALA A 203 -35.23 30.14 -13.17
N PRO A 204 -35.66 28.99 -13.70
CA PRO A 204 -37.07 28.69 -13.93
C PRO A 204 -37.60 27.74 -12.85
N ASP A 205 -38.82 27.99 -12.39
CA ASP A 205 -39.54 27.20 -11.39
C ASP A 205 -40.92 26.80 -11.94
N SER A 206 -41.45 25.64 -11.50
CA SER A 206 -42.87 25.26 -11.51
C SER A 206 -43.60 25.24 -12.89
N THR A 207 -43.93 24.08 -13.48
CA THR A 207 -45.17 23.27 -13.26
C THR A 207 -45.32 22.27 -14.45
N ALA A 208 -46.21 21.26 -14.51
CA ALA A 208 -47.26 20.77 -13.60
C ALA A 208 -47.53 19.24 -13.73
N THR A 209 -48.08 18.67 -12.65
CA THR A 209 -49.12 17.63 -12.53
C THR A 209 -49.64 16.88 -13.77
N GLU A 210 -49.52 15.54 -13.76
CA GLU A 210 -50.65 14.66 -14.11
C GLU A 210 -50.76 13.49 -13.11
N LYS A 211 -52.00 13.07 -12.83
CA LYS A 211 -52.36 12.17 -11.72
C LYS A 211 -53.36 11.15 -12.26
N THR A 212 -52.95 9.89 -12.37
CA THR A 212 -53.88 8.77 -12.62
C THR A 212 -53.77 7.76 -11.48
N GLN A 213 -54.91 7.50 -10.84
CA GLN A 213 -55.04 6.67 -9.66
C GLN A 213 -55.25 5.19 -10.00
N LEU A 214 -54.73 4.33 -9.11
CA LEU A 214 -55.35 3.13 -8.53
C LEU A 214 -56.01 2.10 -9.46
N THR A 215 -55.59 0.84 -9.25
CA THR A 215 -56.54 -0.17 -8.75
C THR A 215 -55.85 -1.02 -7.69
N ASP A 216 -56.49 -1.13 -6.52
CA ASP A 216 -56.06 -2.03 -5.44
C ASP A 216 -56.25 -3.50 -5.83
N SER A 217 -55.41 -4.38 -5.26
CA SER A 217 -55.78 -5.76 -4.93
C SER A 217 -54.88 -6.25 -3.80
N SER A 218 -55.40 -6.19 -2.57
CA SER A 218 -54.72 -6.70 -1.38
C SER A 218 -54.85 -8.22 -1.30
N THR A 219 -53.74 -8.94 -1.13
CA THR A 219 -53.73 -10.22 -0.42
C THR A 219 -52.48 -10.32 0.44
N SER A 220 -52.65 -10.77 1.68
CA SER A 220 -51.57 -11.14 2.60
C SER A 220 -50.75 -12.30 2.03
N ASP A 221 -49.44 -12.31 2.21
CA ASP A 221 -48.77 -13.27 3.10
C ASP A 221 -47.25 -13.05 3.21
N GLN A 222 -46.77 -13.23 4.44
CA GLN A 222 -45.43 -13.62 4.91
C GLN A 222 -44.17 -13.30 4.06
N PRO A 223 -43.13 -12.65 4.64
CA PRO A 223 -41.83 -12.52 3.97
C PRO A 223 -41.11 -13.88 3.94
N THR A 224 -41.23 -14.59 2.82
CA THR A 224 -40.32 -15.69 2.51
C THR A 224 -38.96 -15.11 2.16
N GLU A 225 -37.95 -15.51 2.91
CA GLU A 225 -36.54 -15.29 2.61
C GLU A 225 -36.22 -15.99 1.28
N ILE A 226 -36.08 -15.22 0.21
CA ILE A 226 -35.67 -15.73 -1.09
C ILE A 226 -34.15 -15.83 -1.07
N GLU A 227 -33.63 -16.98 -0.63
CA GLU A 227 -32.29 -17.39 -1.03
C GLU A 227 -32.25 -17.44 -2.57
N PRO A 228 -31.31 -16.77 -3.24
CA PRO A 228 -31.08 -16.97 -4.65
C PRO A 228 -30.30 -18.28 -4.84
N ASP A 229 -31.00 -19.41 -4.77
CA ASP A 229 -30.50 -20.70 -5.29
C ASP A 229 -30.39 -20.59 -6.82
N VAL A 230 -29.26 -20.02 -7.27
CA VAL A 230 -28.88 -20.00 -8.67
C VAL A 230 -27.99 -21.21 -8.93
N SER A 231 -28.63 -22.28 -9.39
CA SER A 231 -27.95 -23.43 -9.99
C SER A 231 -27.18 -23.02 -11.27
N GLU A 232 -25.99 -22.45 -11.13
CA GLU A 232 -25.10 -22.08 -12.25
C GLU A 232 -24.45 -23.31 -12.90
N SER A 233 -25.20 -23.99 -13.78
CA SER A 233 -24.61 -24.91 -14.77
C SER A 233 -23.91 -24.11 -15.89
N SER A 234 -22.82 -23.41 -15.56
CA SER A 234 -22.13 -22.50 -16.49
C SER A 234 -21.18 -23.25 -17.45
N SER A 235 -21.45 -23.17 -18.75
CA SER A 235 -20.62 -23.78 -19.80
C SER A 235 -19.46 -22.85 -20.19
N PHE A 236 -18.39 -22.85 -19.41
CA PHE A 236 -17.16 -22.11 -19.69
C PHE A 236 -16.15 -22.90 -20.57
N VAL A 237 -15.26 -22.17 -21.23
CA VAL A 237 -14.16 -22.71 -22.05
C VAL A 237 -13.11 -23.36 -21.16
N ARG A 238 -12.83 -24.65 -21.39
CA ARG A 238 -11.94 -25.50 -20.57
C ARG A 238 -10.58 -25.82 -21.18
N SER A 239 -10.43 -25.68 -22.50
CA SER A 239 -9.25 -26.10 -23.26
C SER A 239 -8.78 -25.05 -24.27
N VAL A 240 -7.51 -25.09 -24.63
CA VAL A 240 -6.84 -24.22 -25.62
C VAL A 240 -7.48 -24.35 -27.00
N LYS A 241 -7.93 -25.56 -27.36
CA LYS A 241 -8.64 -25.84 -28.62
C LYS A 241 -10.02 -25.19 -28.70
N SER A 242 -10.58 -24.81 -27.56
CA SER A 242 -11.87 -24.13 -27.43
C SER A 242 -11.71 -22.61 -27.25
N ILE A 243 -10.48 -22.10 -27.20
CA ILE A 243 -10.18 -20.68 -27.37
C ILE A 243 -10.11 -20.43 -28.88
N GLU A 244 -10.81 -19.41 -29.37
CA GLU A 244 -10.96 -19.10 -30.79
C GLU A 244 -10.15 -17.84 -31.15
N ASP A 245 -9.82 -17.67 -32.43
CA ASP A 245 -9.25 -16.41 -32.95
C ASP A 245 -10.35 -15.33 -33.07
N THR A 246 -10.79 -14.83 -31.91
CA THR A 246 -11.88 -13.85 -31.79
C THR A 246 -11.45 -12.63 -30.96
N SER A 247 -11.92 -11.45 -31.37
CA SER A 247 -11.77 -10.20 -30.60
C SER A 247 -12.45 -10.25 -29.23
N GLN A 248 -13.47 -11.10 -29.07
CA GLN A 248 -14.18 -11.35 -27.82
C GLN A 248 -14.90 -12.70 -27.88
N HIS A 249 -14.64 -13.56 -26.90
CA HIS A 249 -15.37 -14.80 -26.70
C HIS A 249 -16.83 -14.55 -26.29
N SER A 250 -17.73 -15.39 -26.81
CA SER A 250 -19.16 -15.42 -26.46
C SER A 250 -19.48 -16.28 -25.23
N SER A 251 -18.56 -17.16 -24.84
CA SER A 251 -18.64 -18.01 -23.64
C SER A 251 -17.54 -17.61 -22.66
N PRO A 252 -17.78 -17.65 -21.34
CA PRO A 252 -16.76 -17.35 -20.35
C PRO A 252 -15.56 -18.29 -20.45
N VAL A 253 -14.37 -17.81 -20.11
CA VAL A 253 -13.13 -18.60 -20.13
C VAL A 253 -12.58 -18.70 -18.70
N MET A 254 -12.30 -19.92 -18.24
CA MET A 254 -11.77 -20.16 -16.90
C MET A 254 -10.27 -20.46 -16.97
N LEU A 255 -9.46 -19.67 -16.25
CA LEU A 255 -8.00 -19.75 -16.27
C LEU A 255 -7.42 -19.74 -14.86
N LYS A 256 -6.37 -20.53 -14.62
CA LYS A 256 -5.54 -20.48 -13.42
C LYS A 256 -4.29 -19.66 -13.67
N ILE A 257 -4.10 -18.54 -12.99
CA ILE A 257 -2.83 -17.79 -13.10
C ILE A 257 -1.72 -18.62 -12.43
N SER A 258 -0.54 -18.68 -13.04
CA SER A 258 0.61 -19.46 -12.54
C SER A 258 1.79 -18.57 -12.17
N GLU A 259 2.12 -17.58 -13.01
CA GLU A 259 3.21 -16.63 -12.76
C GLU A 259 3.02 -15.33 -13.55
N HIS A 260 3.60 -14.22 -13.07
CA HIS A 260 3.66 -12.94 -13.77
C HIS A 260 5.00 -12.80 -14.51
N LEU A 261 4.95 -12.59 -15.82
CA LEU A 261 6.08 -12.39 -16.73
C LEU A 261 6.32 -10.89 -16.95
N MET A 262 7.19 -10.29 -16.14
CA MET A 262 7.70 -8.93 -16.37
C MET A 262 8.77 -8.92 -17.48
N GLU A 263 8.37 -9.16 -18.73
CA GLU A 263 9.30 -9.26 -19.87
C GLU A 263 9.56 -7.92 -20.57
N ASP A 264 8.58 -7.01 -20.58
CA ASP A 264 8.76 -5.61 -20.97
C ASP A 264 7.81 -4.74 -20.14
N SER A 265 8.32 -3.62 -19.61
CA SER A 265 7.67 -2.60 -18.76
C SER A 265 6.38 -1.93 -19.32
N ARG A 266 5.85 -2.46 -20.43
CA ARG A 266 4.74 -1.93 -21.23
C ARG A 266 3.59 -2.92 -21.40
N ARG A 267 3.76 -4.18 -21.00
CA ARG A 267 2.75 -5.24 -21.08
C ARG A 267 2.82 -6.10 -19.84
N HIS A 268 1.65 -6.43 -19.30
CA HIS A 268 1.53 -7.18 -18.06
C HIS A 268 1.01 -8.57 -18.41
N VAL A 269 1.97 -9.45 -18.59
CA VAL A 269 1.78 -10.76 -19.19
C VAL A 269 1.86 -11.80 -18.09
N PHE A 270 0.89 -12.71 -18.01
CA PHE A 270 0.89 -13.80 -17.05
C PHE A 270 0.97 -15.13 -17.81
N ARG A 271 1.67 -16.12 -17.25
CA ARG A 271 1.35 -17.51 -17.63
C ARG A 271 0.12 -17.92 -16.86
N ALA A 272 -0.83 -18.48 -17.59
CA ALA A 272 -1.98 -19.14 -17.01
C ALA A 272 -2.12 -20.56 -17.57
N LYS A 273 -3.00 -21.33 -16.97
CA LYS A 273 -3.41 -22.66 -17.44
C LYS A 273 -4.91 -22.68 -17.65
N THR A 274 -5.36 -23.39 -18.67
CA THR A 274 -6.78 -23.73 -18.81
C THR A 274 -7.20 -24.74 -17.74
N VAL A 275 -8.50 -25.02 -17.66
CA VAL A 275 -9.05 -26.04 -16.73
C VAL A 275 -8.47 -27.42 -16.99
N ASP A 276 -8.17 -27.74 -18.25
CA ASP A 276 -7.56 -29.00 -18.64
C ASP A 276 -6.01 -29.00 -18.47
N GLY A 277 -5.45 -27.93 -17.87
CA GLY A 277 -4.04 -27.81 -17.50
C GLY A 277 -3.10 -27.35 -18.61
N GLU A 278 -3.63 -27.04 -19.80
CA GLU A 278 -2.86 -26.59 -20.96
C GLU A 278 -2.36 -25.15 -20.76
N PRO A 279 -1.11 -24.82 -21.12
CA PRO A 279 -0.54 -23.49 -20.90
C PRO A 279 -1.10 -22.45 -21.87
N VAL A 280 -1.39 -21.26 -21.36
CA VAL A 280 -1.75 -20.07 -22.15
C VAL A 280 -1.01 -18.84 -21.64
N GLN A 281 -0.86 -17.84 -22.50
CA GLN A 281 -0.38 -16.52 -22.13
C GLN A 281 -1.59 -15.59 -21.92
N LEU A 282 -1.67 -14.90 -20.79
CA LEU A 282 -2.70 -13.89 -20.51
C LEU A 282 -2.08 -12.49 -20.60
N ASP A 283 -2.58 -11.65 -21.50
CA ASP A 283 -2.19 -10.24 -21.65
C ASP A 283 -3.24 -9.32 -21.00
N VAL A 284 -2.88 -8.72 -19.86
CA VAL A 284 -3.76 -7.83 -19.10
C VAL A 284 -3.46 -6.38 -19.47
N TRP A 285 -4.50 -5.66 -19.89
CA TRP A 285 -4.37 -4.23 -20.20
C TRP A 285 -4.12 -3.44 -18.92
N ASP A 286 -3.25 -2.44 -19.01
CA ASP A 286 -2.71 -1.68 -17.88
C ASP A 286 -3.78 -1.21 -16.86
N ARG A 287 -4.93 -0.72 -17.34
CA ARG A 287 -6.05 -0.30 -16.48
C ARG A 287 -6.65 -1.43 -15.62
N HIS A 288 -6.74 -2.66 -16.14
CA HIS A 288 -7.40 -3.78 -15.45
C HIS A 288 -6.51 -4.39 -14.34
N LEU A 289 -5.23 -4.02 -14.26
CA LEU A 289 -4.30 -4.52 -13.23
C LEU A 289 -4.63 -4.03 -11.83
N GLY A 290 -5.20 -2.83 -11.73
CA GLY A 290 -5.69 -2.27 -10.48
C GLY A 290 -7.17 -2.57 -10.21
N GLU A 291 -7.89 -3.15 -11.18
CA GLU A 291 -9.31 -3.47 -11.05
C GLU A 291 -9.51 -4.85 -10.39
N PHE A 292 -8.70 -5.84 -10.76
CA PHE A 292 -8.76 -7.23 -10.27
C PHE A 292 -7.47 -7.63 -9.55
N ASP A 293 -7.58 -8.47 -8.51
CA ASP A 293 -6.42 -8.95 -7.76
C ASP A 293 -5.90 -10.24 -8.42
N TRP A 294 -4.80 -10.12 -9.17
CA TRP A 294 -4.21 -11.20 -9.97
C TRP A 294 -3.23 -12.05 -9.15
N GLU A 295 -3.77 -12.99 -8.38
CA GLU A 295 -3.01 -13.89 -7.50
C GLU A 295 -2.50 -15.13 -8.27
N PRO A 296 -1.25 -15.58 -8.02
CA PRO A 296 -0.74 -16.84 -8.55
C PRO A 296 -1.46 -18.02 -7.87
N ASP A 297 -1.62 -19.11 -8.63
CA ASP A 297 -2.34 -20.31 -8.23
C ASP A 297 -3.85 -20.14 -7.90
N THR A 298 -4.44 -19.03 -8.34
CA THR A 298 -5.89 -18.73 -8.20
C THR A 298 -6.63 -18.87 -9.54
N TRP A 299 -7.91 -19.26 -9.51
CA TRP A 299 -8.78 -19.35 -10.69
C TRP A 299 -9.55 -18.06 -10.96
N TYR A 300 -9.70 -17.73 -12.24
CA TYR A 300 -10.40 -16.56 -12.74
C TYR A 300 -11.34 -16.95 -13.86
N LEU A 301 -12.63 -16.66 -13.68
CA LEU A 301 -13.65 -16.75 -14.72
C LEU A 301 -13.75 -15.39 -15.41
N PHE A 302 -13.42 -15.35 -16.70
CA PHE A 302 -13.52 -14.15 -17.51
C PHE A 302 -14.75 -14.23 -18.41
N GLU A 303 -15.70 -13.32 -18.23
CA GLU A 303 -16.90 -13.25 -19.07
C GLU A 303 -16.59 -12.80 -20.51
N ALA A 304 -15.48 -12.08 -20.71
CA ALA A 304 -15.10 -11.48 -21.99
C ALA A 304 -13.58 -11.38 -22.20
N LEU A 305 -12.98 -12.42 -22.79
CA LEU A 305 -11.59 -12.41 -23.26
C LEU A 305 -11.51 -12.40 -24.79
N ARG A 306 -10.48 -11.74 -25.33
CA ARG A 306 -9.98 -11.96 -26.69
C ARG A 306 -9.17 -13.26 -26.69
N GLY A 307 -9.29 -14.07 -27.75
CA GLY A 307 -8.40 -15.19 -28.02
C GLY A 307 -7.52 -14.93 -29.26
N GLN A 308 -6.30 -15.46 -29.24
CA GLN A 308 -5.39 -15.44 -30.38
C GLN A 308 -4.39 -16.61 -30.35
N HIS A 309 -4.47 -17.47 -31.35
CA HIS A 309 -3.47 -18.48 -31.67
C HIS A 309 -2.28 -17.85 -32.40
N TRP A 310 -1.09 -18.40 -32.18
CA TRP A 310 0.13 -17.98 -32.86
C TRP A 310 1.10 -19.14 -33.04
N THR A 311 2.00 -18.97 -34.00
CA THR A 311 3.13 -19.88 -34.23
C THR A 311 4.38 -19.05 -34.48
N VAL A 312 5.43 -19.26 -33.67
CA VAL A 312 6.71 -18.55 -33.74
C VAL A 312 7.82 -19.60 -33.63
N ASP A 313 8.81 -19.56 -34.53
CA ASP A 313 9.98 -20.45 -34.57
C ASP A 313 9.69 -21.97 -34.47
N GLY A 314 8.48 -22.39 -34.83
CA GLY A 314 8.01 -23.78 -34.79
C GLY A 314 7.25 -24.15 -33.51
N GLU A 315 7.24 -23.28 -32.50
CA GLU A 315 6.37 -23.40 -31.34
C GLU A 315 5.00 -22.78 -31.64
N ALA A 316 3.93 -23.45 -31.19
CA ALA A 316 2.57 -22.94 -31.28
C ALA A 316 2.03 -22.65 -29.88
N GLY A 317 1.29 -21.56 -29.73
CA GLY A 317 0.74 -21.13 -28.45
C GLY A 317 -0.53 -20.32 -28.61
N VAL A 318 -1.17 -20.04 -27.48
CA VAL A 318 -2.37 -19.20 -27.40
C VAL A 318 -2.15 -18.09 -26.41
N THR A 319 -2.42 -16.87 -26.88
CA THR A 319 -2.55 -15.69 -26.04
C THR A 319 -4.02 -15.34 -25.92
N VAL A 320 -4.46 -15.10 -24.70
CA VAL A 320 -5.74 -14.47 -24.39
C VAL A 320 -5.50 -13.07 -23.85
N SER A 321 -6.42 -12.13 -24.11
CA SER A 321 -6.24 -10.74 -23.67
C SER A 321 -7.53 -10.16 -23.10
N THR A 322 -7.41 -9.37 -22.03
CA THR A 322 -8.56 -8.65 -21.47
C THR A 322 -9.17 -7.69 -22.49
N THR A 323 -10.50 -7.60 -22.52
CA THR A 323 -11.23 -6.73 -23.46
C THR A 323 -11.61 -5.39 -22.80
N PRO A 324 -12.07 -4.36 -23.54
CA PRO A 324 -12.37 -3.05 -22.96
C PRO A 324 -13.48 -2.98 -21.89
N HIS A 325 -14.28 -4.04 -21.79
CA HIS A 325 -15.40 -4.17 -20.87
C HIS A 325 -15.31 -5.53 -20.16
N VAL A 326 -14.10 -5.89 -19.72
CA VAL A 326 -13.85 -7.18 -19.07
C VAL A 326 -14.58 -7.25 -17.73
N THR A 327 -15.24 -8.38 -17.48
CA THR A 327 -15.72 -8.79 -16.16
C THR A 327 -14.95 -10.05 -15.78
N VAL A 328 -14.35 -10.05 -14.60
CA VAL A 328 -13.57 -11.18 -14.07
C VAL A 328 -14.06 -11.51 -12.68
N THR A 329 -14.34 -12.79 -12.44
CA THR A 329 -14.72 -13.32 -11.13
C THR A 329 -13.62 -14.24 -10.62
N GLN A 330 -12.99 -13.89 -9.50
CA GLN A 330 -12.07 -14.78 -8.78
C GLN A 330 -12.86 -15.99 -8.22
N ARG A 331 -12.26 -17.18 -8.28
CA ARG A 331 -12.81 -18.42 -7.71
C ARG A 331 -11.70 -19.18 -6.99
N ASP A 332 -11.97 -19.68 -5.79
CA ASP A 332 -10.99 -20.43 -4.99
C ASP A 332 -10.86 -21.90 -5.45
N SER A 333 -11.88 -22.41 -6.15
CA SER A 333 -11.93 -23.74 -6.74
C SER A 333 -12.52 -23.70 -8.15
N LEU A 334 -12.34 -24.78 -8.90
CA LEU A 334 -13.19 -25.03 -10.06
C LEU A 334 -14.63 -25.24 -9.55
N PRO A 335 -15.66 -24.71 -10.24
CA PRO A 335 -17.04 -25.06 -9.94
C PRO A 335 -17.22 -26.56 -10.13
N ASP A 336 -17.79 -27.23 -9.12
CA ASP A 336 -17.96 -28.67 -9.14
C ASP A 336 -18.79 -29.08 -10.35
N SER A 337 -18.16 -29.87 -11.23
CA SER A 337 -18.84 -30.52 -12.34
C SER A 337 -19.59 -31.74 -11.79
N ASP A 338 -20.64 -31.48 -11.01
CA ASP A 338 -21.19 -32.50 -10.11
C ASP A 338 -21.92 -33.61 -10.88
N VAL A 339 -21.39 -34.81 -10.66
CA VAL A 339 -21.94 -36.16 -10.85
C VAL A 339 -23.24 -36.27 -11.69
N THR A 340 -23.09 -36.64 -12.96
CA THR A 340 -24.17 -37.33 -13.68
C THR A 340 -24.44 -38.68 -13.01
N THR A 341 -25.66 -38.88 -12.50
CA THR A 341 -26.18 -40.19 -12.05
C THR A 341 -26.97 -40.86 -13.17
#